data_AF-A0A2M6Y1X0-F1
#
_entry.id   AF-A0A2M6Y1X0-F1
#
_cell.length_a   1.000
_cell.length_b   1.000
_cell.length_c   1.000
_cell.angle_alpha   90.00
_cell.angle_beta   90.00
_cell.angle_gamma   90.00
#
_symmetry.space_group_name_H-M   'P 1'
#
loop_
_entity.id
_entity.type
_entity.pdbx_description
1 polymer ?
#
loop_
_entity_poly.entity_id
_entity_poly.type
_entity_poly.pdbx_seq_one_letter_code
_entity_poly.pdbx_strand_id
1 'polypeptide(L)'
;MGYKRTIPVSLECPFKPAQQCRTCDCRKRCFFNFLSPGAARRFRAERRMRRYQAHQFIFSEGEQPQGIHILCVGDAKLTKSNARGQELILQYFSCGDLLGEVSFLAGGQYYASAETLRE
;
A
#
# COMPACT_ATOMS: atom_id res chain seq x y z
N MET A 1 21.62 12.09 4.34
CA MET A 1 20.54 12.15 5.34
C MET A 1 19.56 11.00 5.06
N GLY A 2 19.89 9.80 5.57
CA GLY A 2 19.09 8.60 5.32
C GLY A 2 18.08 8.41 6.45
N TYR A 3 16.79 8.44 6.14
CA TYR A 3 15.77 7.97 7.07
C TYR A 3 15.87 6.45 7.17
N LYS A 4 16.73 5.96 8.08
CA LYS A 4 16.69 4.58 8.53
C LYS A 4 15.42 4.39 9.34
N ARG A 5 14.31 4.04 8.67
CA ARG A 5 13.16 3.43 9.34
C ARG A 5 13.58 2.01 9.72
N THR A 6 14.21 1.86 10.87
CA THR A 6 14.28 0.55 11.53
C THR A 6 12.88 0.27 12.05
N ILE A 7 12.03 -0.34 11.21
CA ILE A 7 10.73 -0.84 11.63
C ILE A 7 11.05 -2.11 12.42
N PRO A 8 10.74 -2.18 13.73
CA PRO A 8 10.89 -3.42 14.46
C PRO A 8 10.00 -4.46 13.77
N VAL A 9 10.62 -5.57 13.36
CA VAL A 9 9.98 -6.75 12.76
C VAL A 9 9.22 -7.52 13.85
N SER A 10 8.41 -6.82 14.64
CA SER A 10 7.48 -7.41 15.59
C SER A 10 6.15 -7.64 14.86
N LEU A 11 6.11 -8.83 14.24
CA LEU A 11 5.06 -9.85 14.34
C LEU A 11 3.61 -9.34 14.37
N GLU A 12 2.86 -9.77 13.35
CA GLU A 12 1.40 -9.68 13.19
C GLU A 12 0.81 -8.26 13.06
N CYS A 13 -0.01 -8.04 12.04
CA CYS A 13 -0.96 -6.94 12.07
C CYS A 13 -2.09 -7.36 13.02
N PRO A 14 -2.28 -6.74 14.20
CA PRO A 14 -3.34 -7.15 15.13
C PRO A 14 -4.75 -6.75 14.66
N PHE A 15 -4.87 -6.21 13.44
CA PHE A 15 -6.02 -5.46 12.98
C PHE A 15 -6.85 -6.30 12.01
N LYS A 16 -7.97 -6.85 12.52
CA LYS A 16 -9.02 -7.39 11.65
C LYS A 16 -9.41 -6.32 10.64
N PRO A 17 -9.54 -6.63 9.34
CA PRO A 17 -10.00 -5.64 8.36
C PRO A 17 -11.37 -5.14 8.79
N ALA A 18 -11.42 -3.94 9.37
CA ALA A 18 -12.66 -3.38 9.84
C ALA A 18 -13.58 -3.21 8.63
N GLN A 19 -14.85 -3.63 8.76
CA GLN A 19 -15.85 -3.32 7.74
C GLN A 19 -15.96 -1.80 7.50
N GLN A 20 -15.48 -0.98 8.44
CA GLN A 20 -15.48 0.47 8.40
C GLN A 20 -14.11 1.07 8.80
N CYS A 21 -13.55 1.96 7.99
CA CYS A 21 -12.26 2.63 8.28
C CYS A 21 -12.24 3.43 9.61
N ARG A 22 -13.42 3.79 10.15
CA ARG A 22 -13.54 4.53 11.41
C ARG A 22 -13.05 3.75 12.63
N THR A 23 -13.13 2.43 12.54
CA THR A 23 -12.73 1.49 13.59
C THR A 23 -11.47 0.72 13.21
N CYS A 24 -10.71 1.17 12.18
CA CYS A 24 -9.36 0.63 11.96
C CYS A 24 -8.44 1.17 13.04
N ASP A 25 -7.71 0.31 13.71
CA ASP A 25 -6.72 0.74 14.69
C ASP A 25 -5.51 1.43 14.03
N CYS A 26 -5.27 1.16 12.74
CA CYS A 26 -4.33 1.86 11.88
C CYS A 26 -4.70 3.32 11.59
N ARG A 27 -5.90 3.76 11.96
CA ARG A 27 -6.49 5.04 11.55
C ARG A 27 -5.61 6.25 11.83
N LYS A 28 -4.84 6.26 12.92
CA LYS A 28 -3.97 7.41 13.26
C LYS A 28 -2.89 7.66 12.21
N ARG A 29 -2.46 6.62 11.48
CA ARG A 29 -1.43 6.69 10.43
C ARG A 29 -2.00 6.49 9.03
N CYS A 30 -3.23 5.99 8.91
CA CYS A 30 -3.86 5.73 7.63
C CYS A 30 -4.12 7.01 6.83
N PHE A 31 -3.80 6.97 5.53
CA PHE A 31 -4.11 8.06 4.59
C PHE A 31 -5.58 8.52 4.66
N PHE A 32 -6.50 7.60 4.98
CA PHE A 32 -7.93 7.89 5.18
C PHE A 32 -8.19 9.04 6.18
N ASN A 33 -7.36 9.21 7.19
CA ASN A 33 -7.56 10.24 8.22
C ASN A 33 -7.27 11.67 7.72
N PHE A 34 -6.59 11.81 6.58
CA PHE A 34 -6.32 13.11 5.95
C PHE A 34 -7.42 13.54 4.97
N LEU A 35 -8.42 12.69 4.73
CA LEU A 35 -9.54 13.01 3.85
C LEU A 35 -10.57 13.90 4.56
N SER A 36 -11.10 14.89 3.85
CA SER A 36 -12.25 15.66 4.32
C SER A 36 -13.46 14.73 4.55
N PRO A 37 -14.44 15.10 5.42
CA PRO A 37 -15.59 14.25 5.69
C PRO A 37 -16.36 13.82 4.43
N GLY A 38 -16.47 14.71 3.43
CA GLY A 38 -17.07 14.41 2.14
C GLY A 38 -16.25 13.42 1.31
N ALA A 39 -14.94 13.64 1.20
CA ALA A 39 -14.02 12.74 0.49
C ALA A 39 -13.97 11.35 1.16
N ALA A 40 -13.91 11.30 2.49
CA ALA A 40 -13.93 10.05 3.26
C ALA A 40 -15.25 9.27 3.09
N ARG A 41 -16.38 9.95 2.90
CA ARG A 41 -17.66 9.30 2.58
C ARG A 41 -17.63 8.69 1.17
N ARG A 42 -17.18 9.45 0.17
CA ARG A 42 -17.07 8.96 -1.22
C ARG A 42 -16.10 7.80 -1.35
N PHE A 43 -14.90 7.94 -0.77
CA PHE A 43 -13.91 6.87 -0.70
C PHE A 43 -14.51 5.58 -0.14
N ARG A 44 -15.25 5.65 0.98
CA ARG A 44 -15.89 4.46 1.56
C ARG A 44 -16.96 3.82 0.68
N ALA A 45 -17.69 4.63 -0.09
CA ALA A 45 -18.75 4.15 -0.98
C ALA A 45 -18.20 3.53 -2.28
N GLU A 46 -17.09 4.06 -2.80
CA GLU A 46 -16.54 3.70 -4.10
C GLU A 46 -15.35 2.71 -4.01
N ARG A 47 -14.74 2.56 -2.83
CA ARG A 47 -13.58 1.66 -2.63
C ARG A 47 -13.93 0.21 -2.92
N ARG A 48 -12.92 -0.53 -3.38
CA ARG A 48 -12.96 -1.98 -3.52
C ARG A 48 -11.93 -2.62 -2.59
N MET A 49 -12.36 -3.62 -1.83
CA MET A 49 -11.45 -4.40 -0.98
C MET A 49 -10.89 -5.55 -1.80
N ARG A 50 -9.56 -5.71 -1.78
CA ARG A 50 -8.87 -6.85 -2.37
C ARG A 50 -8.04 -7.54 -1.28
N ARG A 51 -7.99 -8.87 -1.33
CA ARG A 51 -7.11 -9.68 -0.49
C ARG A 51 -6.05 -10.31 -1.38
N TYR A 52 -4.85 -10.38 -0.87
CA TYR A 52 -3.68 -10.91 -1.53
C TYR A 52 -2.99 -11.86 -0.56
N GLN A 53 -2.53 -13.00 -1.08
CA GLN A 53 -1.65 -13.89 -0.32
C GLN A 53 -0.27 -13.24 -0.15
N ALA A 54 0.56 -13.75 0.76
CA ALA A 54 1.97 -13.37 0.81
C ALA A 54 2.65 -13.64 -0.55
N HIS A 55 3.59 -12.78 -0.93
CA HIS A 55 4.35 -12.84 -2.20
C HIS A 55 3.52 -12.66 -3.47
N GLN A 56 2.33 -12.05 -3.36
CA GLN A 56 1.54 -11.66 -4.52
C GLN A 56 1.79 -10.22 -4.91
N PHE A 57 1.85 -9.98 -6.22
CA PHE A 57 1.91 -8.63 -6.75
C PHE A 57 0.55 -7.93 -6.63
N ILE A 58 0.56 -6.75 -6.00
CA ILE A 58 -0.56 -5.82 -6.02
C ILE A 58 -0.65 -5.17 -7.40
N PHE A 59 0.51 -4.81 -7.95
CA PHE A 59 0.73 -4.33 -9.31
C PHE A 59 2.19 -4.56 -9.73
N SER A 60 2.43 -4.61 -11.04
CA SER A 60 3.76 -4.84 -11.61
C SER A 60 4.33 -3.60 -12.31
N GLU A 61 5.65 -3.48 -12.35
CA GLU A 61 6.35 -2.49 -13.17
C GLU A 61 5.87 -2.54 -14.64
N GLY A 62 5.59 -1.38 -15.23
CA GLY A 62 5.08 -1.23 -16.59
C GLY A 62 3.56 -1.36 -16.74
N GLU A 63 2.84 -1.84 -15.72
CA GLU A 63 1.37 -1.88 -15.76
C GLU A 63 0.77 -0.47 -15.65
N GLN A 64 -0.38 -0.27 -16.30
CA GLN A 64 -1.14 0.97 -16.19
C GLN A 64 -1.89 1.03 -14.84
N PRO A 65 -1.74 2.12 -14.06
CA PRO A 65 -2.42 2.25 -12.78
C PRO A 65 -3.94 2.23 -12.91
N GLN A 66 -4.58 1.29 -12.22
CA GLN A 66 -6.04 1.19 -12.15
C GLN A 66 -6.64 2.07 -11.03
N GLY A 67 -5.79 2.62 -10.17
CA GLY A 67 -6.20 3.37 -9.00
C GLY A 67 -5.07 3.50 -8.00
N ILE A 68 -5.42 4.04 -6.83
CA ILE A 68 -4.52 4.14 -5.68
C ILE A 68 -4.96 3.12 -4.64
N HIS A 69 -4.00 2.51 -3.96
CA HIS A 69 -4.23 1.45 -2.98
C HIS A 69 -3.89 1.96 -1.57
N ILE A 70 -4.68 1.57 -0.57
CA ILE A 70 -4.34 1.76 0.85
C ILE A 70 -4.18 0.38 1.48
N LEU A 71 -3.02 0.12 2.07
CA LEU A 71 -2.77 -1.16 2.73
C LEU A 71 -3.55 -1.22 4.05
N CYS A 72 -4.54 -2.09 4.14
CA CYS A 72 -5.40 -2.17 5.32
C CYS A 72 -4.89 -3.15 6.38
N VAL A 73 -4.18 -4.21 5.97
CA VAL A 73 -3.61 -5.28 6.81
C VAL A 73 -2.36 -5.79 6.08
N GLY A 74 -1.38 -6.30 6.81
CA GLY A 74 -0.16 -6.86 6.27
C GLY A 74 0.94 -5.82 5.98
N ASP A 75 1.95 -6.25 5.24
CA ASP A 75 3.03 -5.41 4.73
C ASP A 75 3.28 -5.69 3.24
N ALA A 76 3.83 -4.71 2.55
CA ALA A 76 4.27 -4.82 1.17
C ALA A 76 5.65 -4.17 0.99
N LYS A 77 6.35 -4.56 -0.07
CA LYS A 77 7.57 -3.89 -0.54
C LYS A 77 7.34 -3.35 -1.95
N LEU A 78 7.99 -2.24 -2.25
CA LEU A 78 8.18 -1.75 -3.61
C LEU A 78 9.53 -2.23 -4.12
N THR A 79 9.55 -2.92 -5.24
CA THR A 79 10.78 -3.44 -5.86
C THR A 79 10.92 -2.96 -7.30
N LYS A 80 12.16 -2.71 -7.71
CA LYS A 80 12.50 -2.47 -9.11
C LYS A 80 13.50 -3.51 -9.56
N SER A 81 13.27 -4.10 -10.72
CA SER A 81 14.13 -5.13 -11.27
C SER A 81 15.04 -4.54 -12.33
N ASN A 82 16.30 -4.98 -12.36
CA ASN A 82 17.19 -4.66 -13.47
C ASN A 82 17.06 -5.69 -14.61
N ALA A 83 17.72 -5.42 -15.74
CA ALA A 83 17.70 -6.32 -16.91
C ALA A 83 18.27 -7.73 -16.65
N ARG A 84 18.96 -7.94 -15.51
CA ARG A 84 19.50 -9.24 -15.08
C ARG A 84 18.58 -9.95 -14.07
N GLY A 85 17.40 -9.39 -13.79
CA GLY A 85 16.44 -9.95 -12.84
C GLY A 85 16.79 -9.71 -11.36
N GLN A 86 17.77 -8.85 -11.06
CA GLN A 86 18.08 -8.52 -9.67
C GLN A 86 17.09 -7.46 -9.16
N GLU A 87 16.49 -7.73 -8.00
CA GLU A 87 15.54 -6.82 -7.36
C GLU A 87 16.23 -5.86 -6.40
N LEU A 88 15.88 -4.57 -6.50
CA LEU A 88 16.19 -3.55 -5.51
C LEU A 88 14.91 -3.16 -4.77
N ILE A 89 14.92 -3.28 -3.44
CA ILE A 89 13.82 -2.78 -2.60
C ILE A 89 13.95 -1.26 -2.47
N LEU A 90 12.93 -0.55 -2.94
CA LEU A 90 12.87 0.91 -2.91
C LEU A 90 12.20 1.42 -1.63
N GLN A 91 11.15 0.72 -1.17
CA GLN A 91 10.34 1.14 -0.03
C GLN A 91 9.62 -0.04 0.61
N TYR A 92 9.37 0.05 1.91
CA TYR A 92 8.44 -0.82 2.63
C TYR A 92 7.17 -0.06 2.97
N PHE A 93 6.05 -0.75 2.92
CA PHE A 93 4.72 -0.26 3.26
C PHE A 93 4.12 -1.12 4.36
N SER A 94 3.45 -0.45 5.27
CA SER A 94 2.70 -1.06 6.36
C SER A 94 1.26 -0.57 6.37
N CYS A 95 0.46 -1.17 7.24
CA CYS A 95 -0.94 -0.80 7.44
C CYS A 95 -1.15 0.73 7.57
N GLY A 96 -1.97 1.28 6.67
CA GLY A 96 -2.30 2.68 6.56
C GLY A 96 -1.60 3.42 5.42
N ASP A 97 -0.52 2.85 4.87
CA ASP A 97 0.25 3.47 3.80
C ASP A 97 -0.49 3.46 2.46
N LEU A 98 -0.17 4.45 1.63
CA LEU A 98 -0.67 4.63 0.27
C LEU A 98 0.34 4.01 -0.71
N LEU A 99 -0.16 3.35 -1.75
CA LEU A 99 0.64 2.77 -2.81
C LEU A 99 0.07 3.13 -4.18
N GLY A 100 0.96 3.34 -5.14
CA GLY A 100 0.61 3.59 -6.54
C GLY A 100 0.20 5.04 -6.85
N GLU A 101 0.17 5.91 -5.84
CA GLU A 101 -0.22 7.30 -5.95
C GLU A 101 0.66 8.10 -6.90
N VAL A 102 1.98 7.85 -6.90
CA VAL A 102 2.92 8.57 -7.77
C VAL A 102 2.59 8.32 -9.23
N SER A 103 2.48 7.06 -9.63
CA SER A 103 2.24 6.68 -11.03
C SER A 103 0.84 7.07 -11.48
N PHE A 104 -0.16 6.86 -10.61
CA PHE A 104 -1.55 7.23 -10.89
C PHE A 104 -1.73 8.74 -11.10
N LEU A 105 -1.14 9.56 -10.23
CA LEU A 105 -1.25 11.03 -10.32
C LEU A 105 -0.40 11.61 -11.46
N ALA A 106 0.73 10.98 -11.79
CA ALA A 106 1.56 11.40 -12.92
C ALA A 106 0.99 10.97 -14.29
N GLY A 107 -0.05 10.12 -14.32
CA GLY A 107 -0.65 9.62 -15.56
C GLY A 107 0.27 8.67 -16.34
N GLY A 108 1.19 7.99 -15.65
CA GLY A 108 2.16 7.07 -16.25
C GLY A 108 2.01 5.64 -15.74
N GLN A 109 2.81 4.73 -16.31
CA GLN A 109 2.89 3.34 -15.85
C GLN A 109 3.55 3.24 -14.47
N TYR A 110 3.31 2.14 -13.75
CA TYR A 110 4.04 1.86 -12.52
C TYR A 110 5.54 1.76 -12.78
N TYR A 111 6.33 2.57 -12.07
CA TYR A 111 7.79 2.60 -12.22
C TYR A 111 8.51 1.44 -11.51
N ALA A 112 7.78 0.70 -10.68
CA ALA A 112 8.25 -0.38 -9.82
C ALA A 112 7.07 -1.30 -9.48
N SER A 113 7.36 -2.53 -9.07
CA SER A 113 6.36 -3.52 -8.66
C SER A 113 6.07 -3.41 -7.16
N ALA A 114 4.83 -3.62 -6.74
CA ALA A 114 4.48 -3.77 -5.33
C ALA A 114 4.12 -5.22 -5.03
N GLU A 115 4.85 -5.84 -4.11
CA GLU A 115 4.67 -7.24 -3.70
C GLU A 115 4.29 -7.30 -2.21
N THR A 116 3.29 -8.10 -1.86
CA THR A 116 2.96 -8.38 -0.46
C THR A 116 4.03 -9.23 0.21
N LEU A 117 4.33 -8.93 1.46
CA LEU A 117 5.27 -9.70 2.29
C LEU A 117 4.53 -10.63 3.26
N ARG A 118 3.39 -10.17 3.78
CA ARG A 118 2.53 -10.91 4.70
C ARG A 118 1.09 -10.41 4.62
N GLU A 119 0.16 -11.27 5.04
CA GLU A 119 -1.27 -10.98 5.14
C GLU A 119 -1.65 -10.14 6.37
#